data_AF-A0A077ZAF5-F1
#
_entry.id   AF-A0A077ZAF5-F1
#
_cell.length_a   1.000
_cell.length_b   1.000
_cell.length_c   1.000
_cell.angle_alpha   90.00
_cell.angle_beta   90.00
_cell.angle_gamma   90.00
#
_symmetry.space_group_name_H-M   'P 1'
#
loop_
_entity.id
_entity.type
_entity.pdbx_description
1 polymer ?
#
loop_
_entity_poly.entity_id
_entity_poly.type
_entity_poly.pdbx_seq_one_letter_code
_entity_poly.pdbx_strand_id
1 'polypeptide(L)'
;MLAGVESEEEQRVRFQVELEFVQCLANPNYLNPELETRLLETSKSLDTTYAGRGKTKKYRDSDLRLLETLENLCERVIDYSVHKEYKDSRRFAKRQSNTMKTLHGLVEKGVQVDLGIPYELWDWPSVEVTRMKMDCEGNDRRMLRSIFQKVRRFDAYSKPLEDCRVRTLSGGAVTVVCVILMVVLFVSQLKSYLSTEIVEELFVDTTVGDEHLKINFDILFPALDCQFISVDAMDIAGQLQSNVTESVWKDAIVDSRTTVEAKPISELSRAQSTTPSTTTCGSCYGAEIEPKMCCNTCDDVKRAYLLKGWVLGELDKIVQCRDEEWVRKLRNSRGVGCRVHGWLEVSKVAGNFHIAPGSTVKDLHSHVHNLHAVGPKSFNTSHIVRHFSFGTPYPGKQYPLDGQQTITESGGVMVHYFVKIVPTVYVDAQKDRILTHQFSVTKHQQTIGAADSAGLPGFFVSYEFSPLMVQLSHRDKPFAHFIAKVCALIGGLFTVASILDSCFYRMSNLMTASSFRIRKEN
;
A
#
# COMPACT_ATOMS: atom_id res chain seq x y z
N MET A 1 9.32 64.49 26.80
CA MET A 1 8.68 63.86 27.97
C MET A 1 7.22 64.27 28.03
N LEU A 2 6.37 63.69 27.19
CA LEU A 2 4.92 63.89 27.26
C LEU A 2 4.30 62.51 27.07
N ALA A 3 4.09 61.81 28.18
CA ALA A 3 3.17 60.68 28.22
C ALA A 3 1.79 61.25 27.87
N GLY A 4 1.21 60.76 26.78
CA GLY A 4 -0.05 61.25 26.26
C GLY A 4 -1.12 61.23 27.34
N VAL A 5 -1.73 62.39 27.56
CA VAL A 5 -2.95 62.54 28.34
C VAL A 5 -4.03 61.75 27.58
N GLU A 6 -4.49 60.68 28.20
CA GLU A 6 -5.56 59.82 27.72
C GLU A 6 -6.81 60.66 27.41
N SER A 7 -7.46 60.39 26.28
CA SER A 7 -8.67 61.11 25.91
C SER A 7 -9.84 60.78 26.85
N GLU A 8 -10.79 61.70 27.03
CA GLU A 8 -11.99 61.47 27.85
C GLU A 8 -12.77 60.21 27.41
N GLU A 9 -12.70 59.88 26.11
CA GLU A 9 -13.35 58.71 25.54
C GLU A 9 -12.61 57.41 25.88
N GLU A 10 -11.28 57.42 25.86
CA GLU A 10 -10.45 56.30 26.36
C GLU A 10 -10.62 56.09 27.86
N GLN A 11 -10.73 57.18 28.64
CA GLN A 11 -11.05 57.09 30.07
C GLN A 11 -12.45 56.50 30.31
N ARG A 12 -13.46 56.92 29.53
CA ARG A 12 -14.83 56.36 29.62
C ARG A 12 -14.87 54.88 29.26
N VAL A 13 -14.20 54.47 28.18
CA VAL A 13 -14.15 53.07 27.76
C VAL A 13 -13.38 52.22 28.77
N ARG A 14 -12.27 52.73 29.34
CA ARG A 14 -11.56 52.06 30.43
C ARG A 14 -12.45 51.90 31.66
N PHE A 15 -13.13 52.96 32.09
CA PHE A 15 -14.05 52.90 33.22
C PHE A 15 -15.24 51.98 32.97
N GLN A 16 -15.78 51.94 31.74
CA GLN A 16 -16.88 51.05 31.36
C GLN A 16 -16.43 49.58 31.38
N VAL A 17 -15.22 49.29 30.88
CA VAL A 17 -14.62 47.95 30.92
C VAL A 17 -14.32 47.54 32.35
N GLU A 18 -13.79 48.43 33.19
CA GLU A 18 -13.57 48.19 34.62
C GLU A 18 -14.89 47.97 35.37
N LEU A 19 -15.96 48.72 35.04
CA LEU A 19 -17.30 48.52 35.62
C LEU A 19 -17.92 47.18 35.19
N GLU A 20 -17.81 46.79 33.91
CA GLU A 20 -18.28 45.49 33.44
C GLU A 20 -17.46 44.33 34.04
N PHE A 21 -16.16 44.55 34.25
CA PHE A 21 -15.28 43.60 34.93
C PHE A 21 -15.72 43.37 36.38
N VAL A 22 -16.06 44.44 37.10
CA VAL A 22 -16.57 44.39 38.47
C VAL A 22 -17.99 43.80 38.53
N GLN A 23 -18.82 44.02 37.52
CA GLN A 23 -20.18 43.45 37.45
C GLN A 23 -20.21 41.95 37.11
N CYS A 24 -19.19 41.43 36.41
CA CYS A 24 -19.08 40.00 36.10
C CYS A 24 -18.67 39.15 37.32
N LEU A 25 -18.06 39.77 38.33
CA LEU A 25 -17.69 39.13 39.56
C LEU A 25 -18.82 39.33 40.57
N ALA A 26 -19.73 38.35 40.61
CA ALA A 26 -20.96 38.37 41.42
C ALA A 26 -20.78 38.59 42.93
N ASN A 27 -19.56 38.82 43.43
CA ASN A 27 -19.35 39.36 44.77
C ASN A 27 -18.04 40.18 44.82
N PRO A 28 -18.11 41.52 44.91
CA PRO A 28 -16.95 42.41 44.79
C PRO A 28 -15.99 42.37 45.99
N ASN A 29 -16.30 41.61 47.05
CA ASN A 29 -15.57 41.71 48.31
C ASN A 29 -14.37 40.75 48.44
N TYR A 30 -14.35 39.62 47.73
CA TYR A 30 -13.23 38.66 47.83
C TYR A 30 -12.44 38.50 46.53
N LEU A 31 -13.08 38.66 45.36
CA LEU A 31 -12.38 38.45 44.09
C LEU A 31 -11.62 39.68 43.59
N ASN A 32 -12.10 40.89 43.91
CA ASN A 32 -11.40 42.13 43.59
C ASN A 32 -10.02 42.26 44.26
N PRO A 33 -9.88 42.08 45.59
CA PRO A 33 -8.55 42.14 46.21
C PRO A 33 -7.62 41.03 45.70
N GLU A 34 -8.17 39.86 45.35
CA GLU A 34 -7.40 38.74 44.82
C GLU A 34 -6.89 39.02 43.40
N LEU A 35 -7.74 39.58 42.56
CA LEU A 35 -7.39 40.02 41.21
C LEU A 35 -6.38 41.15 41.25
N GLU A 36 -6.58 42.15 42.12
CA GLU A 36 -5.64 43.26 42.31
C GLU A 36 -4.26 42.75 42.74
N THR A 37 -4.24 41.79 43.67
CA THR A 37 -3.00 41.14 44.12
C THR A 37 -2.31 40.40 42.96
N ARG A 38 -3.05 39.64 42.14
CA ARG A 38 -2.49 38.94 40.97
C ARG A 38 -2.01 39.90 39.88
N LEU A 39 -2.73 41.00 39.65
CA LEU A 39 -2.31 42.04 38.73
C LEU A 39 -1.02 42.70 39.23
N LEU A 40 -0.87 42.93 40.53
CA LEU A 40 0.37 43.46 41.12
C LEU A 40 1.52 42.46 41.07
N GLU A 41 1.28 41.17 41.35
CA GLU A 41 2.29 40.10 41.24
C GLU A 41 2.82 39.98 39.80
N THR A 42 1.92 39.91 38.81
CA THR A 42 2.29 39.86 37.38
C THR A 42 2.86 41.18 36.85
N SER A 43 2.65 42.31 37.55
CA SER A 43 3.30 43.58 37.17
C SER A 43 4.79 43.63 37.50
N LYS A 44 5.27 42.75 38.39
CA LYS A 44 6.66 42.69 38.84
C LYS A 44 7.54 41.76 38.00
N SER A 45 6.95 40.92 37.15
CA SER A 45 7.70 40.10 36.19
C SER A 45 8.29 40.99 35.10
N LEU A 46 9.58 40.78 34.78
CA LEU A 46 10.38 41.55 33.84
C LEU A 46 9.61 41.95 32.57
N ASP A 47 9.66 43.23 32.21
CA ASP A 47 8.98 43.82 31.04
C ASP A 47 9.44 43.12 29.73
N THR A 48 8.75 42.04 29.38
CA THR A 48 9.03 41.28 28.17
C THR A 48 8.17 41.87 27.06
N THR A 49 8.78 42.48 26.05
CA THR A 49 8.05 42.99 24.88
C THR A 49 7.61 41.83 24.01
N TYR A 50 6.29 41.69 23.81
CA TYR A 50 5.74 40.71 22.88
C TYR A 50 5.62 41.36 21.49
N ALA A 51 6.24 40.73 20.49
CA ALA A 51 6.20 41.18 19.11
C ALA A 51 4.93 40.66 18.41
N GLY A 52 3.90 41.51 18.31
CA GLY A 52 2.72 41.29 17.47
C GLY A 52 2.74 42.22 16.26
N ARG A 53 2.32 41.72 15.08
CA ARG A 53 2.31 42.38 13.75
C ARG A 53 2.48 43.91 13.79
N GLY A 54 3.73 44.38 13.77
CA GLY A 54 4.11 45.76 13.50
C GLY A 54 4.21 46.75 14.68
N LYS A 55 3.84 46.39 15.92
CA LYS A 55 4.08 47.25 17.11
C LYS A 55 4.45 46.41 18.32
N THR A 56 5.55 46.76 18.99
CA THR A 56 5.94 46.17 20.28
C THR A 56 4.97 46.65 21.37
N LYS A 57 4.18 45.73 21.94
CA LYS A 57 3.36 46.02 23.12
C LYS A 57 4.10 45.51 24.37
N LYS A 58 4.09 46.33 25.42
CA LYS A 58 4.63 45.91 26.72
C LYS A 58 3.75 44.79 27.26
N TYR A 59 4.32 43.77 27.90
CA TYR A 59 3.55 42.69 28.55
C TYR A 59 2.46 43.22 29.47
N ARG A 60 2.75 44.34 30.16
CA ARG A 60 1.79 45.07 30.99
C ARG A 60 0.48 45.40 30.27
N ASP A 61 0.53 45.68 28.97
CA ASP A 61 -0.57 46.12 28.12
C ASP A 61 -1.06 45.01 27.16
N SER A 62 -0.64 43.76 27.40
CA SER A 62 -1.00 42.61 26.56
C SER A 62 -2.22 41.87 27.10
N ASP A 63 -3.13 41.46 26.20
CA ASP A 63 -4.30 40.66 26.55
C ASP A 63 -3.91 39.28 27.14
N LEU A 64 -2.70 38.81 26.83
CA LEU A 64 -2.12 37.57 27.35
C LEU A 64 -1.93 37.63 28.87
N ARG A 65 -1.48 38.76 29.41
CA ARG A 65 -1.34 38.96 30.85
C ARG A 65 -2.67 38.81 31.57
N LEU A 66 -3.76 39.31 30.97
CA LEU A 66 -5.09 39.20 31.56
C LEU A 66 -5.55 37.73 31.63
N LEU A 67 -5.29 36.93 30.59
CA LEU A 67 -5.61 35.50 30.58
C LEU A 67 -4.81 34.72 31.63
N GLU A 68 -3.49 34.98 31.71
CA GLU A 68 -2.62 34.33 32.71
C GLU A 68 -2.99 34.72 34.15
N THR A 69 -3.44 35.96 34.38
CA THR A 69 -3.91 36.38 35.71
C THR A 69 -5.21 35.68 36.14
N LEU A 70 -6.04 35.25 35.18
CA LEU A 70 -7.35 34.64 35.46
C LEU A 70 -7.28 33.12 35.67
N GLU A 71 -6.37 32.43 34.97
CA GLU A 71 -6.32 30.95 34.91
C GLU A 71 -6.26 30.26 36.28
N ASN A 72 -5.65 30.89 37.29
CA ASN A 72 -5.59 30.34 38.65
C ASN A 72 -6.11 31.31 39.72
N LEU A 73 -6.99 32.27 39.36
CA LEU A 73 -7.54 33.22 40.31
C LEU A 73 -8.46 32.51 41.32
N CYS A 74 -9.29 31.58 40.83
CA CYS A 74 -10.29 30.87 41.62
C CYS A 74 -9.69 29.87 42.62
N GLU A 75 -8.43 29.44 42.44
CA GLU A 75 -7.77 28.54 43.39
C GLU A 75 -7.48 29.24 44.73
N ARG A 76 -7.14 30.54 44.69
CA ARG A 76 -6.83 31.35 45.89
C ARG A 76 -8.04 31.64 46.77
N VAL A 77 -9.24 31.35 46.25
CA VAL A 77 -10.51 31.46 46.97
C VAL A 77 -10.61 30.40 48.07
N ILE A 78 -9.93 29.25 47.93
CA ILE A 78 -9.92 28.17 48.94
C ILE A 78 -9.29 28.61 50.26
N ASP A 79 -8.32 29.53 50.23
CA ASP A 79 -7.61 29.99 51.43
C ASP A 79 -8.51 30.81 52.38
N TYR A 80 -9.72 31.16 51.96
CA TYR A 80 -10.66 31.92 52.78
C TYR A 80 -11.30 31.02 53.84
N SER A 81 -11.46 31.58 55.03
CA SER A 81 -12.20 30.97 56.14
C SER A 81 -13.45 31.80 56.47
N VAL A 82 -14.46 31.13 57.04
CA VAL A 82 -15.72 31.78 57.45
C VAL A 82 -15.65 32.18 58.91
N HIS A 83 -15.75 33.48 59.14
CA HIS A 83 -15.82 34.09 60.45
C HIS A 83 -17.26 34.36 60.85
N LYS A 84 -17.86 33.47 61.66
CA LYS A 84 -19.23 33.65 62.17
C LYS A 84 -19.41 34.90 63.04
N GLU A 85 -18.31 35.50 63.52
CA GLU A 85 -18.32 36.72 64.34
C GLU A 85 -18.65 38.01 63.56
N TYR A 86 -18.53 38.01 62.24
CA TYR A 86 -18.83 39.17 61.39
C TYR A 86 -20.08 38.92 60.54
N LYS A 87 -21.00 39.90 60.52
CA LYS A 87 -22.19 39.89 59.66
C LYS A 87 -21.98 40.61 58.32
N ASP A 88 -20.88 41.35 58.18
CA ASP A 88 -20.53 42.10 56.97
C ASP A 88 -19.62 41.27 56.04
N SER A 89 -19.12 41.89 54.97
CA SER A 89 -18.26 41.24 53.97
C SER A 89 -16.94 40.70 54.54
N ARG A 90 -16.52 41.13 55.73
CA ARG A 90 -15.33 40.62 56.45
C ARG A 90 -15.53 39.21 57.00
N ARG A 91 -16.74 38.65 56.86
CA ARG A 91 -17.06 37.26 57.15
C ARG A 91 -16.12 36.29 56.43
N PHE A 92 -15.63 36.63 55.24
CA PHE A 92 -14.67 35.83 54.49
C PHE A 92 -13.29 36.47 54.61
N ALA A 93 -12.35 35.82 55.29
CA ALA A 93 -10.97 36.29 55.36
C ALA A 93 -9.99 35.11 55.38
N LYS A 94 -8.76 35.31 54.87
CA LYS A 94 -7.70 34.26 54.82
C LYS A 94 -7.07 33.92 56.17
N ARG A 95 -7.62 34.43 57.27
CA ARG A 95 -7.11 34.20 58.63
C ARG A 95 -8.00 33.18 59.33
N GLN A 96 -7.44 32.43 60.27
CA GLN A 96 -8.23 31.51 61.08
C GLN A 96 -9.25 32.29 61.94
N SER A 97 -10.47 31.78 62.08
CA SER A 97 -11.49 32.42 62.93
C SER A 97 -11.11 32.38 64.40
N ASN A 98 -11.53 33.38 65.18
CA ASN A 98 -11.25 33.36 66.62
C ASN A 98 -11.88 32.13 67.29
N THR A 99 -13.05 31.71 66.79
CA THR A 99 -13.70 30.46 67.20
C THR A 99 -12.81 29.24 66.94
N MET A 100 -12.30 29.07 65.72
CA MET A 100 -11.46 27.91 65.37
C MET A 100 -10.13 27.96 66.11
N LYS A 101 -9.50 29.13 66.22
CA LYS A 101 -8.27 29.33 66.99
C LYS A 101 -8.45 28.95 68.47
N THR A 102 -9.62 29.24 69.05
CA THR A 102 -9.94 28.86 70.43
C THR A 102 -10.15 27.34 70.54
N LEU A 103 -10.78 26.70 69.56
CA LEU A 103 -10.96 25.25 69.53
C LEU A 103 -9.62 24.51 69.41
N HIS A 104 -8.71 24.95 68.52
CA HIS A 104 -7.34 24.41 68.48
C HIS A 104 -6.62 24.59 69.81
N GLY A 105 -6.72 25.78 70.42
CA GLY A 105 -6.10 26.05 71.72
C GLY A 105 -6.67 25.20 72.87
N LEU A 106 -7.92 24.73 72.78
CA LEU A 106 -8.51 23.79 73.74
C LEU A 106 -8.01 22.37 73.50
N VAL A 107 -7.92 21.94 72.25
CA VAL A 107 -7.37 20.63 71.87
C VAL A 107 -5.88 20.53 72.23
N GLU A 108 -5.09 21.57 71.97
CA GLU A 108 -3.67 21.66 72.37
C GLU A 108 -3.48 21.60 73.90
N LYS A 109 -4.46 22.06 74.67
CA LYS A 109 -4.49 21.96 76.14
C LYS A 109 -5.03 20.62 76.66
N GLY A 110 -5.32 19.66 75.78
CA GLY A 110 -5.78 18.32 76.14
C GLY A 110 -7.28 18.21 76.45
N VAL A 111 -8.08 19.24 76.12
CA VAL A 111 -9.54 19.17 76.25
C VAL A 111 -10.12 18.42 75.05
N GLN A 112 -10.93 17.38 75.31
CA GLN A 112 -11.59 16.61 74.25
C GLN A 112 -12.74 17.44 73.65
N VAL A 113 -12.56 17.93 72.42
CA VAL A 113 -13.55 18.70 71.67
C VAL A 113 -14.08 17.84 70.53
N ASP A 114 -15.33 17.39 70.64
CA ASP A 114 -16.01 16.62 69.58
C ASP A 114 -16.90 17.53 68.73
N LEU A 115 -16.47 17.81 67.50
CA LEU A 115 -17.24 18.57 66.51
C LEU A 115 -17.97 17.65 65.51
N GLY A 116 -17.91 16.33 65.66
CA GLY A 116 -18.41 15.38 64.68
C GLY A 116 -17.64 15.37 63.35
N ILE A 117 -16.44 15.99 63.31
CA ILE A 117 -15.55 16.08 62.17
C ILE A 117 -14.12 15.74 62.64
N PRO A 118 -13.40 14.80 61.97
CA PRO A 118 -12.01 14.46 62.28
C PRO A 118 -11.10 15.68 62.36
N TYR A 119 -10.12 15.69 63.28
CA TYR A 119 -9.20 16.82 63.48
C TYR A 119 -8.45 17.24 62.21
N GLU A 120 -8.09 16.27 61.37
CA GLU A 120 -7.44 16.49 60.06
C GLU A 120 -8.28 17.32 59.07
N LEU A 121 -9.61 17.36 59.28
CA LEU A 121 -10.56 18.07 58.45
C LEU A 121 -10.92 19.47 58.99
N TRP A 122 -10.35 19.91 60.12
CA TRP A 122 -10.69 21.21 60.73
C TRP A 122 -10.19 22.41 59.92
N ASP A 123 -9.07 22.25 59.23
CA ASP A 123 -8.48 23.28 58.36
C ASP A 123 -8.98 23.21 56.90
N TRP A 124 -9.90 22.30 56.59
CA TRP A 124 -10.48 22.22 55.25
C TRP A 124 -11.47 23.35 54.98
N PRO A 125 -11.55 23.85 53.74
CA PRO A 125 -12.46 24.93 53.36
C PRO A 125 -13.91 24.53 53.65
N SER A 126 -14.64 25.43 54.32
CA SER A 126 -16.06 25.23 54.60
C SER A 126 -16.90 25.18 53.31
N VAL A 127 -18.08 24.55 53.38
CA VAL A 127 -19.03 24.44 52.25
C VAL A 127 -19.34 25.79 51.60
N GLU A 128 -19.39 26.88 52.37
CA GLU A 128 -19.62 28.23 51.84
C GLU A 128 -18.44 28.72 50.98
N VAL A 129 -17.20 28.41 51.38
CA VAL A 129 -15.98 28.76 50.63
C VAL A 129 -15.83 27.87 49.41
N THR A 130 -16.15 26.58 49.52
CA THR A 130 -16.18 25.68 48.36
C THR A 130 -17.21 26.14 47.33
N ARG A 131 -18.39 26.59 47.78
CA ARG A 131 -19.39 27.20 46.89
C ARG A 131 -18.87 28.47 46.23
N MET A 132 -18.15 29.31 46.98
CA MET A 132 -17.49 30.51 46.47
C MET A 132 -16.50 30.19 45.34
N LYS A 133 -15.71 29.12 45.48
CA LYS A 133 -14.84 28.61 44.41
C LYS A 133 -15.64 28.12 43.21
N MET A 134 -16.70 27.33 43.42
CA MET A 134 -17.54 26.85 42.31
C MET A 134 -18.20 28.00 41.55
N ASP A 135 -18.65 29.05 42.24
CA ASP A 135 -19.22 30.25 41.62
C ASP A 135 -18.17 31.02 40.81
N CYS A 136 -16.93 31.09 41.32
CA CYS A 136 -15.79 31.66 40.59
C CYS A 136 -15.48 30.87 39.31
N GLU A 137 -15.33 29.56 39.39
CA GLU A 137 -15.06 28.67 38.24
C GLU A 137 -16.24 28.65 37.23
N GLY A 138 -17.47 28.76 37.72
CA GLY A 138 -18.67 28.87 36.90
C GLY A 138 -18.73 30.18 36.12
N ASN A 139 -18.28 31.28 36.72
CA ASN A 139 -18.12 32.57 36.05
C ASN A 139 -16.94 32.59 35.08
N ASP A 140 -15.85 31.88 35.40
CA ASP A 140 -14.72 31.69 34.49
C ASP A 140 -15.13 30.96 33.20
N ARG A 141 -16.02 29.95 33.30
CA ARG A 141 -16.65 29.32 32.11
C ARG A 141 -17.59 30.25 31.34
N ARG A 142 -18.24 31.21 32.00
CA ARG A 142 -19.02 32.26 31.30
C ARG A 142 -18.10 33.26 30.60
N MET A 143 -16.96 33.59 31.22
CA MET A 143 -15.92 34.42 30.64
C MET A 143 -15.28 33.74 29.42
N LEU A 144 -14.99 32.44 29.45
CA LEU A 144 -14.56 31.65 28.29
C LEU A 144 -15.58 31.66 27.15
N ARG A 145 -16.89 31.70 27.44
CA ARG A 145 -17.94 31.91 26.42
C ARG A 145 -17.92 33.33 25.84
N SER A 146 -17.64 34.35 26.65
CA SER A 146 -17.39 35.71 26.18
C SER A 146 -16.09 35.82 25.37
N ILE A 147 -15.05 35.05 25.73
CA ILE A 147 -13.83 34.89 24.94
C ILE A 147 -14.14 34.21 23.61
N PHE A 148 -14.99 33.19 23.55
CA PHE A 148 -15.47 32.60 22.29
C PHE A 148 -16.26 33.62 21.43
N GLN A 149 -16.99 34.54 22.06
CA GLN A 149 -17.61 35.68 21.38
C GLN A 149 -16.60 36.78 20.98
N LYS A 150 -15.44 36.88 21.65
CA LYS A 150 -14.28 37.69 21.21
C LYS A 150 -13.42 36.97 20.18
N VAL A 151 -13.42 35.63 20.10
CA VAL A 151 -12.84 34.86 18.99
C VAL A 151 -13.62 35.13 17.71
N ARG A 152 -14.94 35.42 17.82
CA ARG A 152 -15.74 35.99 16.73
C ARG A 152 -15.29 37.40 16.31
N ARG A 153 -14.52 38.12 17.14
CA ARG A 153 -13.83 39.38 16.79
C ARG A 153 -12.37 39.16 16.37
N PHE A 154 -11.80 37.98 16.59
CA PHE A 154 -10.58 37.50 15.96
C PHE A 154 -10.88 37.08 14.51
N ASP A 155 -11.48 38.00 13.75
CA ASP A 155 -11.19 38.06 12.34
C ASP A 155 -9.72 38.52 12.25
N ALA A 156 -8.79 37.56 12.16
CA ALA A 156 -7.35 37.83 12.03
C ALA A 156 -7.02 38.67 10.77
N TYR A 157 -8.04 38.92 9.94
CA TYR A 157 -8.08 39.86 8.84
C TYR A 157 -9.35 40.70 8.95
N SER A 158 -9.36 41.73 9.81
CA SER A 158 -10.41 42.75 9.74
C SER A 158 -10.54 43.21 8.29
N LYS A 159 -11.68 42.90 7.66
CA LYS A 159 -11.91 43.26 6.26
C LYS A 159 -11.68 44.77 6.16
N PRO A 160 -10.76 45.25 5.31
CA PRO A 160 -10.54 46.68 5.18
C PRO A 160 -11.87 47.33 4.79
N LEU A 161 -12.19 48.46 5.41
CA LEU A 161 -13.35 49.29 5.05
C LEU A 161 -13.38 49.44 3.52
N GLU A 162 -14.56 49.27 2.92
CA GLU A 162 -14.68 49.17 1.45
C GLU A 162 -14.07 50.38 0.73
N ASP A 163 -14.06 51.54 1.37
CA ASP A 163 -13.49 52.80 0.87
C ASP A 163 -11.95 52.80 0.76
N CYS A 164 -11.25 51.93 1.48
CA CYS A 164 -9.80 51.75 1.33
C CYS A 164 -9.43 50.61 0.37
N ARG A 165 -10.42 49.88 -0.16
CA ARG A 165 -10.20 48.73 -1.03
C ARG A 165 -10.28 49.15 -2.49
N VAL A 166 -9.14 49.51 -3.07
CA VAL A 166 -9.04 49.75 -4.52
C VAL A 166 -9.28 48.42 -5.25
N ARG A 167 -10.47 48.26 -5.83
CA ARG A 167 -10.82 47.06 -6.61
C ARG A 167 -10.11 47.14 -7.96
N THR A 168 -9.06 46.36 -8.14
CA THR A 168 -8.35 46.24 -9.41
C THR A 168 -8.93 45.08 -10.22
N LEU A 169 -9.11 45.27 -11.52
CA LEU A 169 -9.57 44.20 -12.41
C LEU A 169 -8.59 43.01 -12.40
N SER A 170 -7.30 43.30 -12.30
CA SER A 170 -6.22 42.30 -12.18
C SER A 170 -6.32 41.48 -10.90
N GLY A 171 -6.62 42.10 -9.74
CA GLY A 171 -6.79 41.38 -8.48
C GLY A 171 -8.03 40.47 -8.50
N GLY A 172 -9.10 40.90 -9.16
CA GLY A 172 -10.27 40.05 -9.44
C GLY A 172 -9.91 38.82 -10.28
N ALA A 173 -9.11 38.98 -11.34
CA ALA A 173 -8.65 37.85 -12.15
C ALA A 173 -7.74 36.89 -11.37
N VAL A 174 -6.77 37.42 -10.60
CA VAL A 174 -5.87 36.61 -9.76
C VAL A 174 -6.66 35.80 -8.73
N THR A 175 -7.63 36.41 -8.05
CA THR A 175 -8.47 35.69 -7.07
C THR A 175 -9.29 34.57 -7.70
N VAL A 176 -9.89 34.79 -8.88
CA VAL A 176 -10.61 33.72 -9.61
C VAL A 176 -9.68 32.58 -9.99
N VAL A 177 -8.49 32.87 -10.54
CA VAL A 177 -7.50 31.85 -10.90
C VAL A 177 -7.03 31.09 -9.66
N CYS A 178 -6.77 31.78 -8.54
CA CYS A 178 -6.39 31.14 -7.28
C CYS A 178 -7.50 30.22 -6.77
N VAL A 179 -8.76 30.64 -6.78
CA VAL A 179 -9.89 29.78 -6.36
C VAL A 179 -9.97 28.53 -7.24
N ILE A 180 -9.82 28.66 -8.56
CA ILE A 180 -9.80 27.50 -9.48
C ILE A 180 -8.64 26.56 -9.12
N LEU A 181 -7.44 27.09 -8.90
CA LEU A 181 -6.27 26.30 -8.51
C LEU A 181 -6.47 25.62 -7.14
N MET A 182 -7.05 26.31 -6.14
CA MET A 182 -7.39 25.70 -4.85
C MET A 182 -8.32 24.51 -5.04
N VAL A 183 -9.37 24.66 -5.84
CA VAL A 183 -10.35 23.58 -6.07
C VAL A 183 -9.69 22.39 -6.77
N VAL A 184 -8.94 22.61 -7.85
CA VAL A 184 -8.25 21.52 -8.57
C VAL A 184 -7.28 20.77 -7.67
N LEU A 185 -6.47 21.51 -6.93
CA LEU A 185 -5.49 20.92 -6.02
C LEU A 185 -6.16 20.20 -4.84
N PHE A 186 -7.24 20.74 -4.29
CA PHE A 186 -8.03 20.08 -3.25
C PHE A 186 -8.62 18.76 -3.75
N VAL A 187 -9.22 18.74 -4.95
CA VAL A 187 -9.74 17.51 -5.56
C VAL A 187 -8.62 16.49 -5.77
N SER A 188 -7.43 16.94 -6.17
CA SER A 188 -6.25 16.06 -6.28
C SER A 188 -5.82 15.48 -4.94
N GLN A 189 -5.80 16.27 -3.87
CA GLN A 189 -5.46 15.77 -2.53
C GLN A 189 -6.52 14.83 -1.98
N LEU A 190 -7.80 15.13 -2.25
CA LEU A 190 -8.91 14.25 -1.88
C LEU A 190 -8.80 12.91 -2.60
N LYS A 191 -8.49 12.91 -3.89
CA LYS A 191 -8.24 11.68 -4.66
C LYS A 191 -7.06 10.89 -4.10
N SER A 192 -5.97 11.57 -3.71
CA SER A 192 -4.78 10.92 -3.12
C SER A 192 -5.01 10.39 -1.71
N TYR A 193 -5.91 11.02 -0.96
CA TYR A 193 -6.35 10.53 0.35
C TYR A 193 -7.28 9.32 0.23
N LEU A 194 -8.19 9.33 -0.74
CA LEU A 194 -9.09 8.22 -1.03
C LEU A 194 -8.40 7.05 -1.74
N SER A 195 -7.23 7.24 -2.35
CA SER A 195 -6.44 6.13 -2.90
C SER A 195 -5.69 5.41 -1.79
N THR A 196 -5.97 4.12 -1.63
CA THR A 196 -5.27 3.23 -0.70
C THR A 196 -3.88 2.88 -1.23
N GLU A 197 -2.91 2.76 -0.33
CA GLU A 197 -1.53 2.37 -0.63
C GLU A 197 -1.29 0.95 -0.12
N ILE A 198 -0.75 0.08 -0.98
CA ILE A 198 -0.40 -1.29 -0.61
C ILE A 198 1.04 -1.26 -0.09
N VAL A 199 1.23 -1.67 1.15
CA VAL A 199 2.53 -1.77 1.80
C VAL A 199 2.96 -3.23 1.84
N GLU A 200 4.20 -3.48 1.41
CA GLU A 200 4.82 -4.82 1.41
C GLU A 200 5.71 -4.99 2.64
N GLU A 201 5.45 -6.02 3.43
CA GLU A 201 6.26 -6.39 4.60
C GLU A 201 6.78 -7.82 4.45
N LEU A 202 8.01 -8.07 4.90
CA LEU A 202 8.67 -9.37 4.80
C LEU A 202 8.69 -10.08 6.15
N PHE A 203 8.27 -11.34 6.15
CA PHE A 203 8.22 -12.23 7.32
C PHE A 203 8.89 -13.57 7.00
N VAL A 204 9.18 -14.34 8.05
CA VAL A 204 9.59 -15.75 7.89
C VAL A 204 8.36 -16.59 7.63
N ASP A 205 8.42 -17.48 6.66
CA ASP A 205 7.33 -18.40 6.39
C ASP A 205 7.24 -19.46 7.49
N THR A 206 6.13 -19.45 8.24
CA THR A 206 5.82 -20.44 9.28
C THR A 206 4.73 -21.43 8.84
N THR A 207 4.26 -21.35 7.60
CA THR A 207 3.19 -22.23 7.10
C THR A 207 3.71 -23.65 6.88
N VAL A 208 2.92 -24.63 7.34
CA VAL A 208 3.30 -26.05 7.43
C VAL A 208 3.47 -26.67 6.04
N GLY A 209 4.35 -27.66 5.92
CA GLY A 209 4.66 -28.34 4.64
C GLY A 209 3.52 -29.17 4.02
N ASP A 210 2.43 -29.42 4.77
CA ASP A 210 1.28 -30.23 4.31
C ASP A 210 0.31 -29.44 3.43
N GLU A 211 0.66 -28.21 3.05
CA GLU A 211 -0.15 -27.41 2.15
C GLU A 211 0.07 -27.86 0.69
N HIS A 212 -1.02 -28.11 -0.03
CA HIS A 212 -0.98 -28.39 -1.46
C HIS A 212 -1.10 -27.09 -2.26
N LEU A 213 -0.20 -26.92 -3.22
CA LEU A 213 -0.16 -25.79 -4.13
C LEU A 213 -0.73 -26.21 -5.50
N LYS A 214 -1.64 -25.39 -6.03
CA LYS A 214 -2.12 -25.53 -7.41
C LYS A 214 -1.23 -24.75 -8.37
N ILE A 215 -0.62 -25.44 -9.34
CA ILE A 215 0.09 -24.84 -10.47
C ILE A 215 -0.92 -24.72 -11.61
N ASN A 216 -1.27 -23.50 -12.03
CA ASN A 216 -2.15 -23.27 -13.17
C ASN A 216 -1.31 -22.91 -14.39
N PHE A 217 -1.61 -23.50 -15.55
CA PHE A 217 -0.88 -23.23 -16.78
C PHE A 217 -1.81 -23.28 -18.00
N ASP A 218 -1.49 -22.46 -19.00
CA ASP A 218 -2.05 -22.48 -20.35
C ASP A 218 -0.88 -22.22 -21.30
N ILE A 219 -0.38 -23.28 -21.93
CA ILE A 219 0.81 -23.28 -22.77
C ILE A 219 0.43 -23.82 -24.15
N LEU A 220 0.84 -23.10 -25.18
CA LEU A 220 0.53 -23.40 -26.56
C LEU A 220 1.80 -23.87 -27.27
N PHE A 221 1.75 -25.04 -27.89
CA PHE A 221 2.81 -25.63 -28.69
C PHE A 221 2.41 -25.61 -30.17
N PRO A 222 2.87 -24.65 -30.99
CA PRO A 222 2.37 -24.49 -32.36
C PRO A 222 2.76 -25.63 -33.32
N ALA A 223 3.80 -26.40 -32.99
CA ALA A 223 4.39 -27.40 -33.89
C ALA A 223 4.47 -28.80 -33.24
N LEU A 224 3.67 -29.06 -32.22
CA LEU A 224 3.62 -30.33 -31.50
C LEU A 224 2.18 -30.76 -31.25
N ASP A 225 1.82 -31.94 -31.77
CA ASP A 225 0.48 -32.51 -31.62
C ASP A 225 0.26 -33.07 -30.20
N CYS A 226 -0.96 -32.89 -29.69
CA CYS A 226 -1.40 -33.33 -28.38
C CYS A 226 -1.18 -34.83 -28.10
N GLN A 227 -1.19 -35.69 -29.13
CA GLN A 227 -0.97 -37.13 -28.97
C GLN A 227 0.43 -37.49 -28.48
N PHE A 228 1.42 -36.63 -28.75
CA PHE A 228 2.80 -36.88 -28.38
C PHE A 228 3.20 -36.20 -27.06
N ILE A 229 2.38 -35.30 -26.54
CA ILE A 229 2.69 -34.54 -25.32
C ILE A 229 2.33 -35.34 -24.08
N SER A 230 3.26 -35.48 -23.15
CA SER A 230 2.98 -35.87 -21.76
C SER A 230 3.21 -34.69 -20.81
N VAL A 231 2.47 -34.69 -19.70
CA VAL A 231 2.59 -33.73 -18.61
C VAL A 231 2.92 -34.52 -17.36
N ASP A 232 4.12 -34.32 -16.82
CA ASP A 232 4.57 -35.02 -15.62
C ASP A 232 5.05 -34.03 -14.57
N ALA A 233 4.88 -34.40 -13.30
CA ALA A 233 5.42 -33.69 -12.15
C ALA A 233 6.09 -34.68 -11.18
N MET A 234 7.20 -34.29 -10.59
CA MET A 234 7.92 -35.06 -9.57
C MET A 234 8.48 -34.11 -8.51
N ASP A 235 8.27 -34.44 -7.25
CA ASP A 235 8.84 -33.70 -6.13
C ASP A 235 10.13 -34.34 -5.58
N ILE A 236 10.81 -33.64 -4.68
CA ILE A 236 12.00 -34.18 -3.98
C ILE A 236 11.69 -35.36 -3.06
N ALA A 237 10.42 -35.58 -2.70
CA ALA A 237 10.00 -36.75 -1.94
C ALA A 237 9.85 -38.00 -2.83
N GLY A 238 10.00 -37.85 -4.15
CA GLY A 238 9.87 -38.93 -5.13
C GLY A 238 8.42 -39.23 -5.50
N GLN A 239 7.47 -38.38 -5.12
CA GLN A 239 6.08 -38.51 -5.56
C GLN A 239 5.98 -38.07 -7.03
N LEU A 240 5.80 -39.05 -7.91
CA LEU A 240 5.61 -38.84 -9.34
C LEU A 240 4.13 -38.84 -9.71
N GLN A 241 3.70 -37.80 -10.42
CA GLN A 241 2.47 -37.76 -11.18
C GLN A 241 2.80 -37.80 -12.68
N SER A 242 2.60 -38.95 -13.32
CA SER A 242 2.92 -39.18 -14.74
C SER A 242 1.69 -39.06 -15.63
N ASN A 243 1.80 -38.32 -16.74
CA ASN A 243 0.76 -38.09 -17.75
C ASN A 243 -0.60 -37.74 -17.15
N VAL A 244 -0.64 -36.67 -16.37
CA VAL A 244 -1.87 -36.21 -15.70
C VAL A 244 -2.91 -35.78 -16.74
N THR A 245 -4.11 -36.34 -16.63
CA THR A 245 -5.23 -36.09 -17.57
C THR A 245 -6.51 -35.64 -16.88
N GLU A 246 -6.63 -35.79 -15.56
CA GLU A 246 -7.86 -35.45 -14.82
C GLU A 246 -8.12 -33.93 -14.76
N SER A 247 -7.06 -33.14 -14.63
CA SER A 247 -7.11 -31.68 -14.47
C SER A 247 -6.39 -30.93 -15.58
N VAL A 248 -5.98 -31.65 -16.64
CA VAL A 248 -5.19 -31.13 -17.76
C VAL A 248 -5.86 -31.50 -19.07
N TRP A 249 -6.21 -30.48 -19.84
CA TRP A 249 -6.86 -30.60 -21.15
C TRP A 249 -5.87 -30.26 -22.27
N LYS A 250 -6.02 -30.98 -23.39
CA LYS A 250 -5.17 -30.85 -24.58
C LYS A 250 -6.06 -30.61 -25.79
N ASP A 251 -6.04 -29.38 -26.33
CA ASP A 251 -6.83 -29.01 -27.51
C ASP A 251 -5.93 -28.92 -28.74
N ALA A 252 -6.33 -29.56 -29.84
CA ALA A 252 -5.60 -29.44 -31.10
C ALA A 252 -5.78 -28.04 -31.71
N ILE A 253 -4.71 -27.50 -32.27
CA ILE A 253 -4.68 -26.20 -32.95
C ILE A 253 -4.20 -26.40 -34.37
N VAL A 254 -5.01 -25.96 -35.34
CA VAL A 254 -4.66 -26.06 -36.77
C VAL A 254 -4.13 -24.74 -37.32
N ASP A 255 -4.51 -23.62 -36.71
CA ASP A 255 -4.00 -22.29 -37.03
C ASP A 255 -4.06 -21.42 -35.76
N SER A 256 -3.06 -20.57 -35.50
CA SER A 256 -2.82 -19.86 -34.22
C SER A 256 -3.95 -18.95 -33.73
N ARG A 257 -5.09 -18.90 -34.42
CA ARG A 257 -6.30 -18.13 -34.07
C ARG A 257 -7.56 -18.96 -33.88
N THR A 258 -7.53 -20.27 -34.11
CA THR A 258 -8.75 -21.09 -34.07
C THR A 258 -8.50 -22.41 -33.34
N THR A 259 -9.07 -22.54 -32.14
CA THR A 259 -9.17 -23.81 -31.40
C THR A 259 -10.31 -24.63 -32.00
N VAL A 260 -10.02 -25.85 -32.46
CA VAL A 260 -11.06 -26.80 -32.90
C VAL A 260 -11.05 -27.96 -31.92
N GLU A 261 -12.20 -28.26 -31.32
CA GLU A 261 -12.37 -29.44 -30.47
C GLU A 261 -11.98 -30.71 -31.23
N ALA A 262 -11.03 -31.46 -30.67
CA ALA A 262 -10.57 -32.71 -31.25
C ALA A 262 -11.70 -33.75 -31.13
N LYS A 263 -12.37 -34.05 -32.25
CA LYS A 263 -13.20 -35.25 -32.35
C LYS A 263 -12.29 -36.49 -32.39
N PRO A 264 -12.69 -37.59 -31.74
CA PRO A 264 -11.95 -38.84 -31.82
C PRO A 264 -11.98 -39.32 -33.27
N ILE A 265 -10.80 -39.55 -33.85
CA ILE A 265 -10.68 -40.22 -35.16
C ILE A 265 -11.00 -41.69 -34.92
N SER A 266 -12.27 -42.03 -34.99
CA SER A 266 -12.76 -43.38 -35.14
C SER A 266 -12.50 -43.86 -36.56
N GLU A 267 -11.80 -44.99 -36.65
CA GLU A 267 -11.87 -45.96 -37.75
C GLU A 267 -11.46 -45.47 -39.13
N LEU A 268 -10.18 -45.69 -39.47
CA LEU A 268 -9.82 -45.89 -40.87
C LEU A 268 -8.92 -47.12 -41.03
N SER A 269 -9.60 -48.18 -41.48
CA SER A 269 -9.15 -49.25 -42.36
C SER A 269 -7.89 -50.02 -41.98
N ARG A 270 -8.16 -51.28 -41.61
CA ARG A 270 -7.35 -52.48 -41.83
C ARG A 270 -6.46 -52.33 -43.07
N ALA A 271 -5.20 -51.94 -42.85
CA ALA A 271 -4.18 -51.99 -43.88
C ALA A 271 -3.89 -53.47 -44.13
N GLN A 272 -4.27 -53.92 -45.33
CA GLN A 272 -3.87 -55.20 -45.87
C GLN A 272 -2.33 -55.22 -45.87
N SER A 273 -1.77 -56.14 -45.10
CA SER A 273 -0.35 -56.49 -45.15
C SER A 273 -0.01 -56.90 -46.59
N THR A 274 0.49 -55.94 -47.38
CA THR A 274 1.16 -56.25 -48.64
C THR A 274 2.44 -57.00 -48.28
N THR A 275 2.33 -58.32 -48.36
CA THR A 275 3.44 -59.27 -48.50
C THR A 275 4.49 -58.69 -49.46
N PRO A 276 5.79 -58.70 -49.12
CA PRO A 276 6.78 -57.96 -49.89
C PRO A 276 6.95 -58.56 -51.28
N SER A 277 6.80 -57.70 -52.28
CA SER A 277 7.32 -57.91 -53.62
C SER A 277 8.85 -58.10 -53.56
N THR A 278 9.32 -59.25 -54.06
CA THR A 278 10.68 -59.54 -54.54
C THR A 278 11.86 -59.30 -53.57
N THR A 279 12.50 -60.39 -53.19
CA THR A 279 13.73 -60.53 -52.39
C THR A 279 14.92 -59.74 -52.94
N THR A 280 14.94 -58.42 -52.77
CA THR A 280 16.15 -57.58 -52.92
C THR A 280 16.57 -57.06 -51.56
N CYS A 281 17.84 -57.27 -51.21
CA CYS A 281 18.47 -56.82 -49.96
C CYS A 281 18.26 -55.32 -49.74
N GLY A 282 17.49 -54.95 -48.70
CA GLY A 282 17.29 -53.55 -48.34
C GLY A 282 18.52 -52.91 -47.69
N SER A 283 18.74 -51.62 -47.94
CA SER A 283 19.87 -50.87 -47.36
C SER A 283 19.63 -50.55 -45.88
N CYS A 284 20.68 -50.66 -45.06
CA CYS A 284 20.68 -50.20 -43.67
C CYS A 284 21.14 -48.75 -43.54
N TYR A 285 21.14 -47.97 -44.64
CA TYR A 285 21.54 -46.56 -44.67
C TYR A 285 22.94 -46.30 -44.07
N GLY A 286 23.89 -47.21 -44.29
CA GLY A 286 25.26 -47.10 -43.81
C GLY A 286 25.49 -47.67 -42.40
N ALA A 287 24.45 -48.20 -41.76
CA ALA A 287 24.55 -48.88 -40.47
C ALA A 287 24.85 -50.40 -40.60
N GLU A 288 25.25 -50.89 -41.77
CA GLU A 288 25.69 -52.28 -41.93
C GLU A 288 26.95 -52.55 -41.09
N ILE A 289 26.94 -53.59 -40.26
CA ILE A 289 28.12 -54.04 -39.48
C ILE A 289 28.97 -54.99 -40.33
N GLU A 290 28.29 -55.87 -41.07
CA GLU A 290 28.89 -56.83 -41.97
C GLU A 290 28.50 -56.52 -43.42
N PRO A 291 29.39 -56.76 -44.41
CA PRO A 291 29.16 -56.40 -45.82
C PRO A 291 28.00 -57.16 -46.51
N LYS A 292 27.28 -58.03 -45.80
CA LYS A 292 26.08 -58.76 -46.28
C LYS A 292 24.84 -58.55 -45.41
N MET A 293 24.87 -57.61 -44.46
CA MET A 293 23.73 -57.32 -43.61
C MET A 293 22.67 -56.54 -44.39
N CYS A 294 21.49 -57.14 -44.59
CA CYS A 294 20.36 -56.50 -45.25
C CYS A 294 19.35 -56.02 -44.20
N CYS A 295 18.84 -54.81 -44.37
CA CYS A 295 17.75 -54.30 -43.56
C CYS A 295 16.45 -54.28 -44.39
N ASN A 296 15.62 -55.30 -44.20
CA ASN A 296 14.39 -55.46 -44.97
C ASN A 296 13.16 -54.91 -44.22
N THR A 297 13.22 -54.87 -42.90
CA THR A 297 12.17 -54.33 -42.03
C THR A 297 12.64 -53.06 -41.31
N CYS A 298 11.70 -52.25 -40.82
CA CYS A 298 12.04 -51.07 -40.01
C CYS A 298 12.85 -51.46 -38.75
N ASP A 299 12.52 -52.60 -38.13
CA ASP A 299 13.20 -53.08 -36.94
C ASP A 299 14.63 -53.53 -37.22
N ASP A 300 14.92 -54.02 -38.43
CA ASP A 300 16.30 -54.31 -38.85
C ASP A 300 17.13 -53.01 -38.90
N VAL A 301 16.57 -51.94 -39.48
CA VAL A 301 17.22 -50.63 -39.54
C VAL A 301 17.44 -50.07 -38.13
N LYS A 302 16.42 -50.11 -37.26
CA LYS A 302 16.53 -49.70 -35.85
C LYS A 302 17.64 -50.45 -35.13
N ARG A 303 17.69 -51.77 -35.29
CA ARG A 303 18.71 -52.62 -34.66
C ARG A 303 20.11 -52.30 -35.18
N ALA A 304 20.26 -52.09 -36.49
CA ALA A 304 21.53 -51.69 -37.10
C ALA A 304 22.07 -50.38 -36.52
N TYR A 305 21.21 -49.36 -36.40
CA TYR A 305 21.56 -48.07 -35.81
C TYR A 305 21.89 -48.19 -34.32
N LEU A 306 21.11 -48.96 -33.56
CA LEU A 306 21.37 -49.26 -32.15
C LEU A 306 22.75 -49.88 -31.93
N LEU A 307 23.10 -50.88 -32.74
CA LEU A 307 24.41 -51.55 -32.64
C LEU A 307 25.58 -50.63 -33.02
N LYS A 308 25.36 -49.65 -33.91
CA LYS A 308 26.34 -48.60 -34.25
C LYS A 308 26.37 -47.46 -33.25
N GLY A 309 25.45 -47.41 -32.28
CA GLY A 309 25.28 -46.27 -31.37
C GLY A 309 24.80 -44.99 -32.08
N TRP A 310 24.16 -45.12 -33.25
CA TRP A 310 23.64 -43.99 -34.01
C TRP A 310 22.19 -43.71 -33.64
N VAL A 311 21.85 -42.43 -33.51
CA VAL A 311 20.46 -42.01 -33.28
C VAL A 311 19.75 -41.93 -34.63
N LEU A 312 18.67 -42.70 -34.79
CA LEU A 312 17.81 -42.63 -35.95
C LEU A 312 17.18 -41.23 -36.06
N GLY A 313 17.51 -40.55 -37.15
CA GLY A 313 16.97 -39.23 -37.48
C GLY A 313 15.53 -39.33 -38.00
N GLU A 314 15.20 -38.47 -38.96
CA GLU A 314 13.91 -38.41 -39.63
C GLU A 314 13.47 -39.78 -40.21
N LEU A 315 12.70 -40.57 -39.44
CA LEU A 315 12.23 -41.91 -39.84
C LEU A 315 11.29 -41.90 -41.06
N ASP A 316 10.76 -40.74 -41.46
CA ASP A 316 9.96 -40.59 -42.67
C ASP A 316 10.78 -40.74 -43.96
N LYS A 317 12.11 -40.54 -43.89
CA LYS A 317 13.05 -40.73 -45.01
C LYS A 317 13.48 -42.18 -45.19
N ILE A 318 13.24 -43.05 -44.21
CA ILE A 318 13.59 -44.46 -44.24
C ILE A 318 12.41 -45.22 -44.85
N VAL A 319 12.62 -45.80 -46.03
CA VAL A 319 11.55 -46.46 -46.81
C VAL A 319 10.92 -47.59 -46.00
N GLN A 320 11.73 -48.40 -45.32
CA GLN A 320 11.29 -49.52 -44.51
C GLN A 320 10.44 -49.10 -43.29
N CYS A 321 10.54 -47.85 -42.83
CA CYS A 321 9.84 -47.34 -41.65
C CYS A 321 8.63 -46.45 -41.99
N ARG A 322 8.41 -46.13 -43.26
CA ARG A 322 7.39 -45.15 -43.67
C ARG A 322 5.96 -45.58 -43.34
N ASP A 323 5.72 -46.88 -43.33
CA ASP A 323 4.40 -47.48 -43.12
C ASP A 323 4.11 -47.82 -41.65
N GLU A 324 5.07 -47.59 -40.75
CA GLU A 324 4.86 -47.71 -39.32
C GLU A 324 3.75 -46.77 -38.85
N GLU A 325 2.85 -47.26 -38.00
CA GLU A 325 1.66 -46.51 -37.56
C GLU A 325 2.04 -45.15 -36.94
N TRP A 326 3.10 -45.14 -36.14
CA TRP A 326 3.55 -43.95 -35.44
C TRP A 326 4.23 -42.93 -36.37
N VAL A 327 4.98 -43.37 -37.39
CA VAL A 327 5.58 -42.49 -38.41
C VAL A 327 4.49 -41.84 -39.24
N ARG A 328 3.44 -42.60 -39.58
CA ARG A 328 2.25 -42.07 -40.26
C ARG A 328 1.53 -41.03 -39.42
N LYS A 329 1.37 -41.26 -38.11
CA LYS A 329 0.81 -40.28 -37.17
C LYS A 329 1.68 -39.02 -37.14
N LEU A 330 2.99 -39.15 -36.92
CA LEU A 330 3.90 -38.00 -36.87
C LEU A 330 3.88 -37.16 -38.16
N ARG A 331 3.81 -37.82 -39.33
CA ARG A 331 3.71 -37.14 -40.63
C ARG A 331 2.40 -36.38 -40.79
N ASN A 332 1.28 -37.00 -40.41
CA ASN A 332 -0.05 -36.37 -40.52
C ASN A 332 -0.24 -35.24 -39.50
N SER A 333 0.47 -35.30 -38.38
CA SER A 333 0.49 -34.27 -37.34
C SER A 333 1.43 -33.09 -37.64
N ARG A 334 2.15 -33.08 -38.77
CA ARG A 334 3.00 -31.93 -39.15
C ARG A 334 2.13 -30.70 -39.41
N GLY A 335 2.41 -29.61 -38.71
CA GLY A 335 1.64 -28.36 -38.79
C GLY A 335 0.42 -28.31 -37.86
N VAL A 336 0.20 -29.36 -37.07
CA VAL A 336 -0.80 -29.37 -35.99
C VAL A 336 -0.09 -29.01 -34.68
N GLY A 337 -0.60 -27.99 -34.01
CA GLY A 337 -0.19 -27.59 -32.67
C GLY A 337 -1.13 -28.13 -31.59
N CYS A 338 -0.75 -27.90 -30.33
CA CYS A 338 -1.52 -28.30 -29.18
C CYS A 338 -1.55 -27.19 -28.13
N ARG A 339 -2.73 -26.93 -27.54
CA ARG A 339 -2.88 -26.12 -26.34
C ARG A 339 -3.03 -27.04 -25.15
N VAL A 340 -2.08 -26.95 -24.23
CA VAL A 340 -2.09 -27.70 -22.98
C VAL A 340 -2.44 -26.73 -21.86
N HIS A 341 -3.60 -26.92 -21.25
CA HIS A 341 -4.08 -26.03 -20.20
C HIS A 341 -4.76 -26.79 -19.06
N GLY A 342 -4.70 -26.24 -17.86
CA GLY A 342 -5.27 -26.88 -16.68
C GLY A 342 -4.53 -26.51 -15.41
N TRP A 343 -4.59 -27.40 -14.44
CA TRP A 343 -3.89 -27.24 -13.16
C TRP A 343 -3.33 -28.55 -12.64
N LEU A 344 -2.24 -28.47 -11.86
CA LEU A 344 -1.63 -29.59 -11.15
C LEU A 344 -1.59 -29.27 -9.67
N GLU A 345 -1.91 -30.25 -8.83
CA GLU A 345 -1.82 -30.13 -7.38
C GLU A 345 -0.51 -30.79 -6.90
N VAL A 346 0.36 -29.99 -6.30
CA VAL A 346 1.69 -30.42 -5.84
C VAL A 346 1.86 -30.11 -4.36
N SER A 347 2.67 -30.88 -3.66
CA SER A 347 3.03 -30.58 -2.27
C SER A 347 3.93 -29.35 -2.20
N LYS A 348 3.90 -28.63 -1.07
CA LYS A 348 4.76 -27.46 -0.79
C LYS A 348 6.21 -27.86 -0.49
N VAL A 349 6.85 -28.48 -1.48
CA VAL A 349 8.25 -28.90 -1.47
C VAL A 349 8.87 -28.58 -2.83
N ALA A 350 10.19 -28.54 -2.90
CA ALA A 350 10.86 -28.36 -4.19
C ALA A 350 10.50 -29.51 -5.14
N GLY A 351 10.39 -29.21 -6.44
CA GLY A 351 10.01 -30.20 -7.43
C GLY A 351 10.25 -29.73 -8.85
N ASN A 352 9.94 -30.62 -9.78
CA ASN A 352 9.95 -30.33 -11.20
C ASN A 352 8.60 -30.74 -11.84
N PHE A 353 8.22 -29.99 -12.86
CA PHE A 353 7.14 -30.36 -13.75
C PHE A 353 7.60 -30.08 -15.17
N HIS A 354 7.30 -30.99 -16.09
CA HIS A 354 7.70 -30.85 -17.48
C HIS A 354 6.61 -31.30 -18.45
N ILE A 355 6.62 -30.64 -19.60
CA ILE A 355 5.82 -30.98 -20.76
C ILE A 355 6.79 -31.36 -21.87
N ALA A 356 6.76 -32.63 -22.27
CA ALA A 356 7.73 -33.18 -23.21
C ALA A 356 7.09 -34.19 -24.16
N PRO A 357 7.69 -34.42 -25.35
CA PRO A 357 7.22 -35.43 -26.27
C PRO A 357 7.66 -36.82 -25.81
N GLY A 358 6.74 -37.77 -25.81
CA GLY A 358 7.02 -39.17 -25.48
C GLY A 358 5.91 -39.82 -24.67
N SER A 359 5.95 -41.16 -24.62
CA SER A 359 5.16 -41.93 -23.67
C SER A 359 6.01 -42.21 -22.43
N THR A 360 5.51 -41.84 -21.26
CA THR A 360 6.11 -42.21 -19.96
C THR A 360 6.06 -43.72 -19.79
N VAL A 361 7.22 -44.39 -19.86
CA VAL A 361 7.35 -45.80 -19.48
C VAL A 361 8.02 -45.83 -18.11
N LYS A 362 7.30 -46.34 -17.10
CA LYS A 362 7.85 -46.52 -15.76
C LYS A 362 8.81 -47.71 -15.79
N ASP A 363 10.11 -47.45 -15.80
CA ASP A 363 11.12 -48.46 -15.52
C ASP A 363 11.78 -48.18 -14.16
N LEU A 364 12.07 -49.26 -13.44
CA LEU A 364 11.98 -49.42 -11.98
C LEU A 364 12.58 -48.32 -11.06
N HIS A 365 13.42 -47.39 -11.51
CA HIS A 365 13.97 -46.26 -10.72
C HIS A 365 14.28 -44.99 -11.56
N SER A 366 13.88 -44.92 -12.83
CA SER A 366 14.24 -43.81 -13.72
C SER A 366 13.08 -43.41 -14.63
N HIS A 367 12.72 -42.11 -14.61
CA HIS A 367 11.72 -41.54 -15.51
C HIS A 367 12.35 -41.25 -16.86
N VAL A 368 12.33 -42.25 -17.72
CA VAL A 368 12.82 -42.14 -19.09
C VAL A 368 11.63 -42.04 -20.05
N HIS A 369 11.63 -40.98 -20.85
CA HIS A 369 10.72 -40.87 -21.98
C HIS A 369 11.26 -41.72 -23.11
N ASN A 370 10.52 -42.76 -23.50
CA ASN A 370 10.83 -43.50 -24.71
C ASN A 370 10.33 -42.69 -25.91
N LEU A 371 11.22 -41.94 -26.58
CA LEU A 371 10.91 -41.30 -27.86
C LEU A 371 10.81 -42.34 -29.01
N HIS A 372 10.47 -43.61 -28.76
CA HIS A 372 10.29 -44.64 -29.82
C HIS A 372 11.38 -44.64 -30.91
N ALA A 373 12.65 -44.57 -30.51
CA ALA A 373 13.82 -44.52 -31.40
C ALA A 373 13.89 -43.30 -32.35
N VAL A 374 13.06 -42.27 -32.15
CA VAL A 374 13.16 -41.02 -32.89
C VAL A 374 14.10 -40.09 -32.16
N GLY A 375 15.12 -39.60 -32.88
CA GLY A 375 16.04 -38.63 -32.31
C GLY A 375 15.31 -37.38 -31.79
N PRO A 376 15.80 -36.75 -30.71
CA PRO A 376 15.17 -35.58 -30.08
C PRO A 376 14.96 -34.41 -31.05
N LYS A 377 15.77 -34.35 -32.13
CA LYS A 377 15.68 -33.33 -33.18
C LYS A 377 14.41 -33.38 -34.02
N SER A 378 13.67 -34.48 -33.98
CA SER A 378 12.41 -34.64 -34.72
C SER A 378 11.25 -33.82 -34.14
N PHE A 379 11.34 -33.42 -32.88
CA PHE A 379 10.29 -32.68 -32.19
C PHE A 379 10.67 -31.20 -32.04
N ASN A 380 9.83 -30.32 -32.57
CA ASN A 380 9.92 -28.89 -32.34
C ASN A 380 9.06 -28.51 -31.14
N THR A 381 9.71 -28.19 -30.02
CA THR A 381 9.10 -27.85 -28.73
C THR A 381 8.96 -26.33 -28.54
N SER A 382 8.88 -25.59 -29.64
CA SER A 382 8.50 -24.17 -29.61
C SER A 382 7.18 -24.01 -28.87
N HIS A 383 7.13 -23.03 -27.97
CA HIS A 383 5.97 -22.83 -27.11
C HIS A 383 5.73 -21.37 -26.79
N ILE A 384 4.47 -21.07 -26.46
CA ILE A 384 3.98 -19.76 -26.05
C ILE A 384 3.24 -19.96 -24.74
N VAL A 385 3.71 -19.30 -23.69
CA VAL A 385 3.06 -19.34 -22.38
C VAL A 385 1.97 -18.27 -22.38
N ARG A 386 0.70 -18.68 -22.40
CA ARG A 386 -0.44 -17.74 -22.30
C ARG A 386 -0.69 -17.34 -20.86
N HIS A 387 -0.65 -18.32 -19.96
CA HIS A 387 -0.80 -18.09 -18.52
C HIS A 387 0.03 -19.10 -17.73
N PHE A 388 0.70 -18.64 -16.67
CA PHE A 388 1.37 -19.50 -15.71
C PHE A 388 1.33 -18.89 -14.31
N SER A 389 0.73 -19.60 -13.35
CA SER A 389 0.55 -19.09 -11.99
C SER A 389 0.57 -20.18 -10.92
N PHE A 390 0.82 -19.75 -9.69
CA PHE A 390 0.78 -20.58 -8.50
C PHE A 390 -0.31 -20.09 -7.53
N GLY A 391 -1.08 -21.04 -7.02
CA GLY A 391 -2.14 -20.83 -6.06
C GLY A 391 -3.28 -19.95 -6.59
N THR A 392 -3.83 -19.14 -5.71
CA THR A 392 -4.93 -18.23 -6.00
C THR A 392 -4.44 -16.90 -6.59
N PRO A 393 -5.22 -16.26 -7.48
CA PRO A 393 -4.94 -14.92 -7.97
C PRO A 393 -5.33 -13.84 -6.94
N TYR A 394 -4.72 -12.65 -7.03
CA TYR A 394 -5.15 -11.44 -6.31
C TYR A 394 -5.06 -10.21 -7.23
N PRO A 395 -5.81 -9.14 -6.94
CA PRO A 395 -5.84 -7.95 -7.78
C PRO A 395 -4.45 -7.30 -7.93
N GLY A 396 -4.06 -7.01 -9.17
CA GLY A 396 -2.78 -6.35 -9.47
C GLY A 396 -1.55 -7.27 -9.51
N LYS A 397 -1.72 -8.57 -9.28
CA LYS A 397 -0.64 -9.57 -9.44
C LYS A 397 -0.16 -9.61 -10.89
N GLN A 398 1.15 -9.59 -11.08
CA GLN A 398 1.79 -9.80 -12.37
C GLN A 398 2.37 -11.21 -12.44
N TYR A 399 2.28 -11.84 -13.62
CA TYR A 399 2.77 -13.18 -13.87
C TYR A 399 3.94 -13.12 -14.87
N PRO A 400 5.20 -13.30 -14.42
CA PRO A 400 6.39 -13.04 -15.25
C PRO A 400 6.52 -13.87 -16.53
N LEU A 401 5.84 -15.02 -16.59
CA LEU A 401 5.87 -15.92 -17.74
C LEU A 401 4.73 -15.66 -18.74
N ASP A 402 3.70 -14.90 -18.36
CA ASP A 402 2.56 -14.65 -19.24
C ASP A 402 3.00 -13.86 -20.49
N GLY A 403 2.65 -14.38 -21.66
CA GLY A 403 3.03 -13.81 -22.95
C GLY A 403 4.44 -14.13 -23.42
N GLN A 404 5.25 -14.87 -22.65
CA GLN A 404 6.57 -15.30 -23.12
C GLN A 404 6.46 -16.38 -24.20
N GLN A 405 7.27 -16.23 -25.24
CA GLN A 405 7.38 -17.20 -26.33
C GLN A 405 8.83 -17.65 -26.51
N THR A 406 9.01 -18.92 -26.77
CA THR A 406 10.30 -19.50 -27.18
C THR A 406 10.08 -20.21 -28.50
N ILE A 407 10.57 -19.59 -29.57
CA ILE A 407 10.52 -20.16 -30.92
C ILE A 407 11.91 -20.69 -31.25
N THR A 408 11.99 -21.96 -31.64
CA THR A 408 13.24 -22.66 -31.95
C THR A 408 13.24 -23.07 -33.41
N GLU A 409 14.30 -22.71 -34.13
CA GLU A 409 14.46 -23.06 -35.55
C GLU A 409 14.77 -24.55 -35.78
N SER A 410 15.35 -25.20 -34.77
CA SER A 410 15.70 -26.62 -34.78
C SER A 410 14.96 -27.35 -33.67
N GLY A 411 14.52 -28.59 -33.96
CA GLY A 411 14.00 -29.47 -32.94
C GLY A 411 15.08 -29.95 -31.98
N GLY A 412 14.68 -30.59 -30.88
CA GLY A 412 15.63 -31.11 -29.89
C GLY A 412 16.13 -30.04 -28.89
N VAL A 413 15.37 -28.97 -28.68
CA VAL A 413 15.70 -27.95 -27.69
C VAL A 413 14.97 -28.21 -26.38
N MET A 414 15.74 -28.22 -25.29
CA MET A 414 15.25 -28.22 -23.92
C MET A 414 15.22 -26.78 -23.41
N VAL A 415 14.06 -26.35 -22.93
CA VAL A 415 13.88 -25.04 -22.30
C VAL A 415 13.54 -25.26 -20.84
N HIS A 416 14.41 -24.78 -19.97
CA HIS A 416 14.34 -24.99 -18.53
C HIS A 416 14.09 -23.66 -17.81
N TYR A 417 13.00 -23.60 -17.06
CA TYR A 417 12.59 -22.45 -16.26
C TYR A 417 12.84 -22.76 -14.80
N PHE A 418 13.71 -21.98 -14.15
CA PHE A 418 13.91 -22.06 -12.72
C PHE A 418 13.04 -21.01 -12.04
N VAL A 419 12.12 -21.48 -11.21
CA VAL A 419 11.10 -20.68 -10.57
C VAL A 419 11.35 -20.66 -9.08
N LYS A 420 11.46 -19.47 -8.50
CA LYS A 420 11.46 -19.28 -7.04
C LYS A 420 10.11 -18.74 -6.61
N ILE A 421 9.37 -19.55 -5.87
CA ILE A 421 8.03 -19.25 -5.35
C ILE A 421 8.18 -18.55 -3.99
N VAL A 422 7.47 -17.44 -3.81
CA VAL A 422 7.44 -16.65 -2.58
C VAL A 422 6.00 -16.66 -2.04
N PRO A 423 5.75 -17.33 -0.90
CA PRO A 423 4.46 -17.26 -0.23
C PRO A 423 4.07 -15.81 0.05
N THR A 424 2.83 -15.45 -0.22
CA THR A 424 2.33 -14.09 -0.08
C THR A 424 0.97 -14.08 0.59
N VAL A 425 0.79 -13.28 1.62
CA VAL A 425 -0.52 -13.06 2.25
C VAL A 425 -1.05 -11.72 1.77
N TYR A 426 -2.13 -11.75 1.01
CA TYR A 426 -2.86 -10.56 0.60
C TYR A 426 -3.96 -10.27 1.62
N VAL A 427 -3.89 -9.11 2.27
CA VAL A 427 -4.92 -8.64 3.20
C VAL A 427 -5.77 -7.62 2.46
N ASP A 428 -7.05 -7.93 2.24
CA ASP A 428 -7.95 -7.02 1.54
C ASP A 428 -8.41 -5.84 2.43
N ALA A 429 -9.29 -4.98 1.89
CA ALA A 429 -9.83 -3.84 2.62
C ALA A 429 -10.73 -4.24 3.81
N GLN A 430 -11.33 -5.43 3.75
CA GLN A 430 -12.15 -6.06 4.80
C GLN A 430 -11.29 -6.74 5.87
N LYS A 431 -9.96 -6.79 5.67
CA LYS A 431 -8.96 -7.49 6.47
C LYS A 431 -9.03 -9.01 6.37
N ASP A 432 -9.68 -9.54 5.33
CA ASP A 432 -9.63 -10.95 5.01
C ASP A 432 -8.26 -11.29 4.43
N ARG A 433 -7.71 -12.42 4.90
CA ARG A 433 -6.37 -12.88 4.53
C ARG A 433 -6.48 -13.95 3.46
N ILE A 434 -5.94 -13.67 2.29
CA ILE A 434 -5.89 -14.61 1.17
C ILE A 434 -4.43 -15.07 1.03
N LEU A 435 -4.19 -16.36 1.20
CA LEU A 435 -2.89 -16.96 0.91
C LEU A 435 -2.73 -17.13 -0.60
N THR A 436 -1.67 -16.56 -1.13
CA THR A 436 -1.31 -16.52 -2.55
C THR A 436 0.20 -16.72 -2.67
N HIS A 437 0.70 -16.82 -3.90
CA HIS A 437 2.10 -17.08 -4.18
C HIS A 437 2.60 -16.15 -5.28
N GLN A 438 3.66 -15.41 -5.03
CA GLN A 438 4.40 -14.71 -6.07
C GLN A 438 5.55 -15.59 -6.56
N PHE A 439 6.14 -15.28 -7.71
CA PHE A 439 7.31 -16.02 -8.15
C PHE A 439 8.21 -15.18 -9.06
N SER A 440 9.48 -15.54 -9.08
CA SER A 440 10.47 -15.04 -10.02
C SER A 440 10.96 -16.17 -10.91
N VAL A 441 11.35 -15.86 -12.15
CA VAL A 441 11.75 -16.86 -13.15
C VAL A 441 13.07 -16.51 -13.79
N THR A 442 13.92 -17.51 -13.95
CA THR A 442 15.08 -17.47 -14.86
C THR A 442 14.93 -18.57 -15.92
N LYS A 443 15.36 -18.26 -17.14
CA LYS A 443 15.24 -19.14 -18.31
C LYS A 443 16.62 -19.63 -18.73
N HIS A 444 16.74 -20.93 -18.99
CA HIS A 444 17.90 -21.56 -19.58
C HIS A 444 17.47 -22.39 -20.79
N GLN A 445 18.30 -22.44 -21.83
CA GLN A 445 18.01 -23.17 -23.07
C GLN A 445 19.23 -23.99 -23.47
N GLN A 446 19.01 -25.27 -23.76
CA GLN A 446 20.06 -26.20 -24.19
C GLN A 446 19.59 -26.99 -25.42
N THR A 447 20.45 -27.08 -26.42
CA THR A 447 20.20 -27.93 -27.60
C THR A 447 20.72 -29.33 -27.32
N ILE A 448 19.86 -30.34 -27.43
CA ILE A 448 20.20 -31.73 -27.16
C ILE A 448 20.77 -32.36 -28.44
N GLY A 449 22.07 -32.66 -28.39
CA GLY A 449 22.76 -33.43 -29.40
C GLY A 449 22.58 -34.94 -29.20
N ALA A 450 22.78 -35.72 -30.26
CA ALA A 450 22.62 -37.17 -30.26
C ALA A 450 23.71 -37.94 -29.47
N ALA A 451 24.81 -37.30 -29.06
CA ALA A 451 25.98 -37.98 -28.49
C ALA A 451 26.38 -37.52 -27.07
N ASP A 452 26.26 -36.23 -26.72
CA ASP A 452 26.93 -35.68 -25.52
C ASP A 452 26.00 -35.01 -24.49
N SER A 453 24.68 -35.06 -24.66
CA SER A 453 23.77 -34.42 -23.70
C SER A 453 22.55 -35.30 -23.46
N ALA A 454 22.56 -36.04 -22.35
CA ALA A 454 21.38 -36.73 -21.85
C ALA A 454 20.35 -35.66 -21.44
N GLY A 455 19.29 -35.55 -22.22
CA GLY A 455 18.22 -34.59 -22.01
C GLY A 455 17.06 -34.87 -22.95
N LEU A 456 15.89 -34.34 -22.61
CA LEU A 456 14.67 -34.47 -23.39
C LEU A 456 14.24 -33.08 -23.86
N PRO A 457 13.94 -32.86 -25.16
CA PRO A 457 13.40 -31.59 -25.60
C PRO A 457 12.04 -31.36 -24.97
N GLY A 458 11.75 -30.13 -24.54
CA GLY A 458 10.48 -29.84 -23.89
C GLY A 458 10.50 -28.55 -23.09
N PHE A 459 9.39 -28.31 -22.42
CA PHE A 459 9.18 -27.23 -21.47
C PHE A 459 9.34 -27.80 -20.06
N PHE A 460 10.37 -27.35 -19.34
CA PHE A 460 10.68 -27.82 -17.99
C PHE A 460 10.59 -26.67 -17.01
N VAL A 461 9.98 -26.92 -15.85
CA VAL A 461 9.89 -25.97 -14.75
C VAL A 461 10.40 -26.66 -13.49
N SER A 462 11.51 -26.17 -12.95
CA SER A 462 11.93 -26.50 -11.59
C SER A 462 11.49 -25.40 -10.66
N TYR A 463 10.76 -25.75 -9.61
CA TYR A 463 10.24 -24.80 -8.64
C TYR A 463 10.79 -25.06 -7.24
N GLU A 464 11.12 -23.98 -6.54
CA GLU A 464 11.63 -23.99 -5.16
C GLU A 464 10.91 -22.92 -4.34
N PHE A 465 10.59 -23.23 -3.09
CA PHE A 465 9.95 -22.29 -2.17
C PHE A 465 10.97 -21.43 -1.43
N SER A 466 10.71 -20.12 -1.38
CA SER A 466 11.46 -19.17 -0.56
C SER A 466 11.12 -19.36 0.92
N PRO A 467 12.10 -19.30 1.83
CA PRO A 467 11.85 -19.32 3.28
C PRO A 467 11.24 -18.00 3.81
N LEU A 468 11.10 -17.00 2.93
CA LEU A 468 10.51 -15.70 3.25
C LEU A 468 9.09 -15.60 2.69
N MET A 469 8.20 -15.03 3.48
CA MET A 469 6.81 -14.72 3.13
C MET A 469 6.62 -13.20 3.02
N VAL A 470 5.87 -12.76 2.02
CA VAL A 470 5.50 -11.34 1.84
C VAL A 470 4.07 -11.11 2.34
N GLN A 471 3.83 -10.08 3.13
CA GLN A 471 2.48 -9.64 3.49
C GLN A 471 2.17 -8.33 2.76
N LEU A 472 1.13 -8.35 1.92
CA LEU A 472 0.60 -7.18 1.23
C LEU A 472 -0.58 -6.66 2.06
N SER A 473 -0.43 -5.47 2.65
CA SER A 473 -1.47 -4.85 3.47
C SER A 473 -1.90 -3.50 2.92
N HIS A 474 -3.21 -3.27 2.89
CA HIS A 474 -3.78 -1.97 2.55
C HIS A 474 -3.65 -1.04 3.77
N ARG A 475 -2.88 0.05 3.61
CA ARG A 475 -2.67 1.02 4.68
C ARG A 475 -3.40 2.32 4.35
N ASP A 476 -4.38 2.65 5.19
CA ASP A 476 -5.09 3.92 5.09
C ASP A 476 -4.23 5.07 5.61
N LYS A 477 -4.26 6.19 4.89
CA LYS A 477 -3.59 7.42 5.34
C LYS A 477 -4.41 8.05 6.47
N PRO A 478 -3.80 8.44 7.59
CA PRO A 478 -4.54 9.07 8.68
C PRO A 478 -5.13 10.41 8.22
N PHE A 479 -6.37 10.70 8.64
CA PHE A 479 -7.09 11.92 8.27
C PHE A 479 -6.32 13.21 8.63
N ALA A 480 -5.53 13.18 9.71
CA ALA A 480 -4.68 14.30 10.11
C ALA A 480 -3.66 14.69 9.03
N HIS A 481 -3.13 13.72 8.28
CA HIS A 481 -2.18 13.97 7.21
C HIS A 481 -2.84 14.66 6.00
N PHE A 482 -4.12 14.35 5.73
CA PHE A 482 -4.91 15.05 4.71
C PHE A 482 -5.16 16.50 5.10
N ILE A 483 -5.63 16.77 6.33
CA ILE A 483 -5.86 18.13 6.80
C ILE A 483 -4.57 18.96 6.76
N ALA A 484 -3.46 18.39 7.25
CA ALA A 484 -2.17 19.09 7.24
C ALA A 484 -1.77 19.53 5.81
N LYS A 485 -1.96 18.65 4.81
CA LYS A 485 -1.71 18.98 3.40
C LYS A 485 -2.65 20.07 2.87
N VAL A 486 -3.94 20.00 3.19
CA VAL A 486 -4.92 21.02 2.76
C VAL A 486 -4.60 22.38 3.37
N CYS A 487 -4.29 22.45 4.66
CA CYS A 487 -3.90 23.68 5.33
C CYS A 487 -2.62 24.28 4.73
N ALA A 488 -1.61 23.44 4.46
CA ALA A 488 -0.38 23.88 3.80
C ALA A 488 -0.64 24.42 2.38
N LEU A 489 -1.59 23.82 1.65
CA LEU A 489 -1.95 24.24 0.30
C LEU A 489 -2.67 25.58 0.27
N ILE A 490 -3.67 25.77 1.14
CA ILE A 490 -4.40 27.04 1.25
C ILE A 490 -3.44 28.15 1.69
N GLY A 491 -2.60 27.87 2.69
CA GLY A 491 -1.60 28.82 3.17
C GLY A 491 -0.58 29.18 2.09
N GLY A 492 -0.03 28.19 1.39
CA GLY A 492 0.95 28.38 0.32
C GLY A 492 0.39 29.10 -0.90
N LEU A 493 -0.86 28.85 -1.28
CA LEU A 493 -1.46 29.57 -2.41
C LEU A 493 -1.79 31.02 -2.04
N PHE A 494 -2.28 31.27 -0.82
CA PHE A 494 -2.58 32.63 -0.37
C PHE A 494 -1.34 33.52 -0.33
N THR A 495 -0.19 32.98 0.12
CA THR A 495 1.08 33.72 0.14
C THR A 495 1.55 34.04 -1.27
N VAL A 496 1.52 33.07 -2.20
CA VAL A 496 1.92 33.28 -3.60
C VAL A 496 1.00 34.28 -4.30
N ALA A 497 -0.32 34.15 -4.11
CA ALA A 497 -1.31 35.07 -4.67
C ALA A 497 -1.08 36.52 -4.21
N SER A 498 -0.78 36.70 -2.92
CA SER A 498 -0.50 38.02 -2.33
C SER A 498 0.77 38.65 -2.92
N ILE A 499 1.81 37.85 -3.17
CA ILE A 499 3.05 38.30 -3.81
C ILE A 499 2.79 38.69 -5.27
N LEU A 500 2.03 37.87 -6.01
CA LEU A 500 1.70 38.15 -7.41
C LEU A 500 0.83 39.40 -7.57
N ASP A 501 -0.22 39.54 -6.76
CA ASP A 501 -1.08 40.73 -6.80
C ASP A 501 -0.30 42.01 -6.47
N SER A 502 0.59 41.94 -5.46
CA SER A 502 1.50 43.04 -5.13
C SER A 502 2.44 43.40 -6.28
N CYS A 503 2.90 42.41 -7.05
CA CYS A 503 3.77 42.61 -8.21
C CYS A 503 3.00 43.25 -9.38
N PHE A 504 1.82 42.71 -9.72
CA PHE A 504 0.96 43.25 -10.77
C PHE A 504 0.50 44.68 -10.47
N TYR A 505 0.16 44.98 -9.21
CA TYR A 505 -0.22 46.33 -8.79
C TYR A 505 0.94 47.33 -8.91
N ARG A 506 2.18 46.94 -8.58
CA ARG A 506 3.35 47.81 -8.79
C ARG A 506 3.64 48.02 -10.28
N MET A 507 3.54 46.96 -11.08
CA MET A 507 3.78 47.03 -12.52
C MET A 507 2.76 47.93 -13.23
N SER A 508 1.47 47.81 -12.89
CA SER A 508 0.43 48.66 -13.48
C SER A 508 0.69 50.13 -13.17
N ASN A 509 0.98 50.48 -11.90
CA ASN A 509 1.30 51.84 -11.50
C ASN A 509 2.55 52.42 -12.19
N LEU A 510 3.58 51.59 -12.42
CA LEU A 510 4.76 52.00 -13.18
C LEU A 510 4.43 52.28 -14.66
N MET A 511 3.58 51.47 -15.29
CA MET A 511 3.15 51.71 -16.67
C MET A 511 2.25 52.95 -16.81
N THR A 512 1.34 53.19 -15.86
CA THR A 512 0.55 54.43 -15.87
C THR A 512 1.45 55.65 -15.68
N ALA A 513 2.44 55.58 -14.78
CA ALA A 513 3.39 56.67 -14.55
C ALA A 513 4.27 56.96 -15.79
N SER A 514 4.71 55.93 -16.52
CA SER A 514 5.49 56.11 -17.75
C SER A 514 4.65 56.68 -18.89
N SER A 515 3.40 56.24 -19.05
CA SER A 515 2.47 56.79 -20.06
C SER A 515 2.15 58.27 -19.82
N PHE A 516 2.07 58.70 -18.55
CA PHE A 516 1.82 60.09 -18.18
C PHE A 516 3.05 60.99 -18.39
N ARG A 517 4.27 60.45 -18.30
CA ARG A 517 5.50 61.16 -18.67
C ARG A 517 5.58 61.41 -20.18
N ILE A 518 5.31 60.39 -21.00
CA ILE A 518 5.36 60.51 -22.46
C ILE A 518 4.31 61.53 -22.98
N ARG A 519 3.14 61.61 -22.33
CA ARG A 519 2.09 62.58 -22.67
C ARG A 519 2.35 64.01 -22.17
N LYS A 520 3.38 64.24 -21.36
CA LYS A 520 3.82 65.56 -20.89
C LYS A 520 4.99 66.12 -21.70
N GLU A 521 5.69 65.26 -22.45
CA GLU A 521 6.80 65.64 -23.35
C GLU A 521 6.34 65.89 -24.80
N ASN A 522 5.11 65.48 -25.17
CA ASN A 522 4.39 65.92 -26.37
C ASN A 522 3.36 66.98 -26.00
#